data_AF-A0A9Q3FPK7-F1
#
_entry.id   AF-A0A9Q3FPK7-F1
#
_cell.length_a   1.000
_cell.length_b   1.000
_cell.length_c   1.000
_cell.angle_alpha   90.00
_cell.angle_beta   90.00
_cell.angle_gamma   90.00
#
_symmetry.space_group_name_H-M   'P 1'
#
loop_
_entity.id
_entity.type
_entity.pdbx_description
1 polymer ?
#
loop_
_entity_poly.entity_id
_entity_poly.type
_entity_poly.pdbx_seq_one_letter_code
_entity_poly.pdbx_strand_id
1 'polypeptide(L)'
;MVEYSIELAEKYKLSGSNFLDWKFRMKSILKFKILYDLATGTERIKIVADRDKLYPERRDLAFEIICINCNVKIAAQFSSESNNNPTILWTSIDKLEEVLNKLHENTQQLCSLIDNETVKPSTLLDSVVAMWTIRNLPEDYKTIGGLWLKKFEIEKVTPSLKDTIEELHAYIVRTEDDIEAEKVLTAQRNENKNKNKAISRCTNNHHNPSAQKLEEDCWKLHPEKQPKIDKPVKALLASNNSAGNSSFFLDSGATTSMVNNLEYFQSIEMKKQEIELADGSVIGH
;
A
#
# COMPACT_ATOMS: atom_id res chain seq x y z
N MET A 1 39.45 3.34 35.07
CA MET A 1 38.13 3.41 34.42
C MET A 1 37.78 1.98 34.07
N VAL A 2 37.03 1.30 34.93
CA VAL A 2 36.71 -0.13 34.75
C VAL A 2 35.51 -0.19 33.80
N GLU A 3 35.59 -0.96 32.72
CA GLU A 3 34.43 -1.26 31.86
C GLU A 3 33.34 -1.90 32.74
N TYR A 4 32.31 -1.13 33.08
CA TYR A 4 31.22 -1.58 33.96
C TYR A 4 30.06 -2.21 33.18
N SER A 5 30.08 -2.13 31.86
CA SER A 5 29.05 -2.61 30.93
C SER A 5 29.21 -4.13 30.74
N ILE A 6 28.32 -4.91 31.34
CA ILE A 6 28.28 -6.36 31.13
C ILE A 6 27.51 -6.60 29.83
N GLU A 7 28.23 -7.00 28.79
CA GLU A 7 27.64 -7.39 27.50
C GLU A 7 27.46 -8.91 27.42
N LEU A 8 26.24 -9.32 27.09
CA LEU A 8 25.90 -10.70 26.78
C LEU A 8 26.39 -11.04 25.37
N ALA A 9 26.83 -12.28 25.17
CA ALA A 9 27.13 -12.79 23.83
C ALA A 9 25.91 -12.64 22.91
N GLU A 10 26.13 -12.40 21.62
CA GLU A 10 25.09 -12.01 20.64
C GLU A 10 23.85 -12.91 20.67
N LYS A 11 24.02 -14.24 20.80
CA LYS A 11 22.92 -15.22 20.91
C LYS A 11 21.99 -15.03 22.12
N TYR A 12 22.45 -14.31 23.14
CA TYR A 12 21.72 -14.04 24.38
C TYR A 12 21.19 -12.61 24.45
N LYS A 13 21.46 -11.75 23.46
CA LYS A 13 20.84 -10.42 23.38
C LYS A 13 19.35 -10.55 23.07
N LEU A 14 18.54 -9.60 23.53
CA LEU A 14 17.09 -9.65 23.38
C LEU A 14 16.70 -9.78 21.91
N SER A 15 15.96 -10.83 21.58
CA SER A 15 15.37 -11.12 20.29
C SER A 15 13.93 -11.61 20.48
N GLY A 16 13.19 -11.75 19.38
CA GLY A 16 11.80 -12.21 19.44
C GLY A 16 11.64 -13.63 20.01
N SER A 17 12.68 -14.47 20.00
CA SER A 17 12.59 -15.88 20.39
C SER A 17 13.23 -16.21 21.75
N ASN A 18 13.96 -15.29 22.38
CA ASN A 18 14.71 -15.56 23.62
C ASN A 18 14.32 -14.65 24.80
N PHE A 19 13.15 -13.99 24.73
CA PHE A 19 12.70 -13.01 25.72
C PHE A 19 12.82 -13.50 27.18
N LEU A 20 12.32 -14.71 27.48
CA LEU A 20 12.32 -15.25 28.85
C LEU A 20 13.74 -15.52 29.39
N ASP A 21 14.61 -16.13 28.56
CA ASP A 21 16.01 -16.38 28.93
C ASP A 21 16.78 -15.06 29.10
N TRP A 22 16.56 -14.11 28.19
CA TRP A 22 17.12 -12.76 28.30
C TRP A 22 16.67 -12.07 29.60
N LYS A 23 15.37 -12.08 29.90
CA LYS A 23 14.81 -11.43 31.10
C LYS A 23 15.40 -12.02 32.38
N PHE A 24 15.56 -13.33 32.45
CA PHE A 24 16.19 -14.01 33.58
C PHE A 24 17.66 -13.59 33.75
N ARG A 25 18.42 -13.53 32.66
CA ARG A 25 19.83 -13.10 32.66
C ARG A 25 19.95 -11.64 33.07
N MET A 26 19.14 -10.76 32.48
CA MET A 26 19.17 -9.33 32.78
C MET A 26 18.77 -9.03 34.21
N LYS A 27 17.76 -9.72 34.75
CA LYS A 27 17.42 -9.64 36.16
C LYS A 27 18.61 -10.01 37.04
N SER A 28 19.37 -11.05 36.68
CA SER A 28 20.55 -11.48 37.42
C SER A 28 21.69 -10.45 37.34
N ILE A 29 21.96 -9.92 36.15
CA ILE A 29 22.97 -8.86 35.92
C ILE A 29 22.64 -7.60 36.71
N LEU A 30 21.40 -7.11 36.62
CA LEU A 30 20.96 -5.91 37.31
C LEU A 30 20.94 -6.10 38.83
N LYS A 31 20.58 -7.30 39.33
CA LYS A 31 20.66 -7.59 40.77
C LYS A 31 22.10 -7.61 41.27
N PHE A 32 23.01 -8.23 40.52
CA PHE A 32 24.44 -8.26 40.85
C PHE A 32 25.02 -6.84 40.94
N LYS A 33 24.54 -5.92 40.10
CA LYS A 33 24.94 -4.50 40.12
C LYS A 33 24.12 -3.62 41.09
N ILE A 34 23.14 -4.18 41.80
CA ILE A 34 22.24 -3.42 42.68
C ILE A 34 21.44 -2.34 41.91
N LEU A 35 21.13 -2.61 40.64
CA LEU A 35 20.39 -1.73 39.74
C LEU A 35 18.97 -2.22 39.45
N TYR A 36 18.61 -3.44 39.88
CA TYR A 36 17.31 -4.05 39.54
C TYR A 36 16.11 -3.25 40.10
N ASP A 37 16.17 -2.85 41.37
CA ASP A 37 15.06 -2.11 41.99
C ASP A 37 14.92 -0.70 41.38
N LEU A 38 16.04 -0.11 40.93
CA LEU A 38 16.06 1.15 40.18
C LEU A 38 15.41 0.97 38.80
N ALA A 39 15.85 -0.05 38.05
CA ALA A 39 15.32 -0.36 36.72
C ALA A 39 13.84 -0.74 36.75
N THR A 40 13.35 -1.36 37.82
CA THR A 40 11.92 -1.71 37.96
C THR A 40 11.10 -0.60 38.60
N GLY A 41 11.72 0.48 39.08
CA GLY A 41 11.03 1.55 39.81
C GLY A 41 10.50 1.12 41.19
N THR A 42 10.98 0.00 41.74
CA THR A 42 10.56 -0.55 43.04
C THR A 42 11.44 -0.07 44.21
N GLU A 43 12.48 0.72 43.93
CA GLU A 43 13.39 1.25 44.95
C GLU A 43 12.67 2.23 45.91
N ARG A 44 12.92 2.08 47.23
CA ARG A 44 12.30 2.97 48.23
C ARG A 44 12.86 4.39 48.12
N ILE A 45 11.98 5.40 48.06
CA ILE A 45 12.31 6.83 47.87
C ILE A 45 13.46 7.32 48.78
N LYS A 46 13.47 6.93 50.07
CA LYS A 46 14.53 7.34 51.01
C LYS A 46 15.92 6.79 50.62
N ILE A 47 15.96 5.56 50.11
CA ILE A 47 17.20 4.89 49.67
C ILE A 47 17.68 5.46 48.33
N VAL A 48 16.75 5.88 47.47
CA VAL A 48 17.04 6.49 46.16
C VAL A 48 17.88 7.75 46.32
N ALA A 49 17.48 8.68 47.20
CA ALA A 49 18.16 9.96 47.38
C ALA A 49 19.61 9.78 47.88
N ASP A 50 19.81 8.89 48.86
CA ASP A 50 21.14 8.62 49.41
C ASP A 50 22.06 7.95 48.38
N ARG A 51 21.52 7.02 47.58
CA ARG A 51 22.28 6.32 46.54
C ARG A 51 22.54 7.18 45.30
N ASP A 52 21.57 7.99 44.85
CA ASP A 52 21.76 8.95 43.75
C ASP A 52 22.85 9.97 44.12
N LYS A 53 22.94 10.37 45.40
CA LYS A 53 24.02 11.24 45.88
C LYS A 53 25.40 10.57 45.87
N LEU A 54 25.45 9.27 46.19
CA LEU A 54 26.69 8.50 46.25
C LEU A 54 27.17 8.04 44.87
N TYR A 55 26.24 7.75 43.96
CA TYR A 55 26.46 7.21 42.62
C TYR A 55 25.48 7.83 41.62
N PRO A 56 25.71 9.07 41.16
CA PRO A 56 24.78 9.78 40.28
C PRO A 56 24.56 9.10 38.92
N GLU A 57 25.59 8.41 38.41
CA GLU A 57 25.55 7.78 37.08
C GLU A 57 24.85 6.41 37.05
N ARG A 58 24.32 5.93 38.18
CA ARG A 58 23.70 4.60 38.25
C ARG A 58 22.48 4.43 37.33
N ARG A 59 21.78 5.53 37.01
CA ARG A 59 20.65 5.53 36.07
C ARG A 59 21.12 5.32 34.64
N ASP A 60 22.15 6.06 34.23
CA ASP A 60 22.75 5.94 32.90
C ASP A 60 23.37 4.56 32.72
N LEU A 61 24.07 4.06 33.76
CA LEU A 61 24.62 2.71 33.76
C LEU A 61 23.53 1.63 33.64
N ALA A 62 22.42 1.75 34.37
CA ALA A 62 21.31 0.81 34.26
C ALA A 62 20.70 0.84 32.84
N PHE A 63 20.55 2.04 32.27
CA PHE A 63 20.03 2.22 30.93
C PHE A 63 20.94 1.59 29.87
N GLU A 64 22.24 1.90 29.92
CA GLU A 64 23.24 1.37 29.00
C GLU A 64 23.32 -0.15 29.06
N ILE A 65 23.34 -0.73 30.28
CA ILE A 65 23.34 -2.18 30.47
C ILE A 65 22.09 -2.82 29.84
N ILE A 66 20.91 -2.21 29.95
CA ILE A 66 19.71 -2.77 29.30
C ILE A 66 19.84 -2.65 27.77
N CYS A 67 20.24 -1.49 27.26
CA CYS A 67 20.32 -1.22 25.83
C CYS A 67 21.37 -2.07 25.10
N ILE A 68 22.58 -2.22 25.64
CA ILE A 68 23.65 -3.01 25.01
C ILE A 68 23.30 -4.51 24.91
N ASN A 69 22.43 -4.97 25.82
CA ASN A 69 21.95 -6.34 25.85
C ASN A 69 20.67 -6.55 25.04
N CYS A 70 20.17 -5.53 24.34
CA CYS A 70 19.09 -5.65 23.38
C CYS A 70 19.63 -5.79 21.96
N ASN A 71 18.87 -6.44 21.06
CA ASN A 71 19.16 -6.32 19.63
C ASN A 71 19.12 -4.84 19.21
N VAL A 72 20.03 -4.43 18.31
CA VAL A 72 20.19 -3.02 17.89
C VAL A 72 18.87 -2.36 17.47
N LYS A 73 17.97 -3.08 16.80
CA LYS A 73 16.67 -2.55 16.36
C LYS A 73 15.74 -2.29 17.54
N ILE A 74 15.71 -3.23 18.48
CA ILE A 74 14.92 -3.15 19.71
C ILE A 74 15.44 -2.01 20.59
N ALA A 75 16.76 -1.92 20.75
CA ALA A 75 17.43 -0.86 21.50
C ALA A 75 17.12 0.52 20.90
N ALA A 76 17.21 0.68 19.58
CA ALA A 76 16.92 1.95 18.90
C ALA A 76 15.47 2.39 19.10
N GLN A 77 14.51 1.46 18.99
CA GLN A 77 13.10 1.75 19.21
C GLN A 77 12.85 2.23 20.64
N PHE A 78 13.25 1.44 21.64
CA PHE A 78 12.96 1.77 23.02
C PHE A 78 13.80 2.93 23.57
N SER A 79 14.99 3.20 23.04
CA SER A 79 15.80 4.35 23.46
C SER A 79 15.13 5.68 23.13
N SER A 80 14.44 5.77 21.98
CA SER A 80 13.71 6.99 21.60
C SER A 80 12.50 7.26 22.49
N GLU A 81 11.78 6.20 22.90
CA GLU A 81 10.58 6.29 23.73
C GLU A 81 10.87 6.52 25.22
N SER A 82 12.01 6.02 25.71
CA SER A 82 12.32 6.01 27.14
C SER A 82 13.07 7.25 27.64
N ASN A 83 13.56 8.12 26.74
CA ASN A 83 14.32 9.33 27.09
C ASN A 83 15.45 9.05 28.10
N ASN A 84 16.23 7.99 27.86
CA ASN A 84 17.32 7.50 28.71
C ASN A 84 16.89 7.09 30.14
N ASN A 85 15.61 6.85 30.38
CA ASN A 85 15.11 6.41 31.68
C ASN A 85 15.05 4.87 31.77
N PRO A 86 15.88 4.22 32.62
CA PRO A 86 15.90 2.76 32.73
C PRO A 86 14.57 2.18 33.23
N THR A 87 13.82 2.93 34.03
CA THR A 87 12.51 2.51 34.54
C THR A 87 11.46 2.47 33.44
N ILE A 88 11.43 3.49 32.57
CA ILE A 88 10.52 3.53 31.43
C ILE A 88 10.87 2.41 30.45
N LEU A 89 12.18 2.25 30.15
CA LEU A 89 12.68 1.19 29.28
C LEU A 89 12.28 -0.20 29.78
N TRP A 90 12.56 -0.53 31.04
CA TRP A 90 12.20 -1.83 31.62
C TRP A 90 10.68 -2.07 31.59
N THR A 91 9.89 -1.05 31.93
CA THR A 91 8.42 -1.14 31.91
C THR A 91 7.89 -1.40 30.49
N SER A 92 8.46 -0.76 29.47
CA SER A 92 8.08 -0.99 28.07
C SER A 92 8.40 -2.42 27.63
N ILE A 93 9.54 -2.96 28.07
CA ILE A 93 9.92 -4.36 27.80
C ILE A 93 8.98 -5.34 28.54
N ASP A 94 8.59 -5.06 29.78
CA ASP A 94 7.61 -5.87 30.51
C ASP A 94 6.21 -5.84 29.86
N LYS A 95 5.79 -4.68 29.32
CA LYS A 95 4.53 -4.59 28.55
C LYS A 95 4.56 -5.43 27.28
N LEU A 96 5.71 -5.52 26.62
CA LEU A 96 5.86 -6.39 25.45
C LEU A 96 5.63 -7.86 25.82
N GLU A 97 6.11 -8.31 26.98
CA GLU A 97 5.83 -9.66 27.49
C GLU A 97 4.32 -9.90 27.68
N GLU A 98 3.61 -8.94 28.28
CA GLU A 98 2.16 -9.06 28.48
C GLU A 98 1.43 -9.21 27.14
N VAL A 99 1.82 -8.44 26.12
CA VAL A 99 1.26 -8.53 24.77
C VAL A 99 1.58 -9.89 24.13
N LEU A 100 2.82 -10.38 24.27
CA LEU A 100 3.23 -11.68 23.72
C LEU A 100 2.50 -12.84 24.39
N ASN A 101 2.31 -12.79 25.72
CA ASN A 101 1.57 -13.80 26.46
C ASN A 101 0.09 -13.81 26.04
N LYS A 102 -0.55 -12.63 25.93
CA LYS A 102 -1.92 -12.55 25.41
C LYS A 102 -2.04 -13.08 23.98
N LEU A 103 -1.08 -12.77 23.12
CA LEU A 103 -1.05 -13.31 21.76
C LEU A 103 -0.92 -14.84 21.78
N HIS A 104 -0.06 -15.39 22.64
CA HIS A 104 0.12 -16.82 22.78
C HIS A 104 -1.16 -17.51 23.29
N GLU A 105 -1.78 -16.97 24.34
CA GLU A 105 -3.05 -17.47 24.88
C GLU A 105 -4.17 -17.44 23.83
N ASN A 106 -4.33 -16.32 23.13
CA ASN A 106 -5.30 -16.20 22.03
C ASN A 106 -5.03 -17.22 20.92
N THR A 107 -3.76 -17.45 20.60
CA THR A 107 -3.36 -18.46 19.61
C THR A 107 -3.71 -19.86 20.09
N GLN A 108 -3.44 -20.19 21.35
CA GLN A 108 -3.81 -21.48 21.93
C GLN A 108 -5.33 -21.69 21.97
N GLN A 109 -6.09 -20.66 22.34
CA GLN A 109 -7.55 -20.70 22.32
C GLN A 109 -8.08 -20.95 20.90
N LEU A 110 -7.57 -20.22 19.91
CA LEU A 110 -7.89 -20.46 18.50
C LEU A 110 -7.56 -21.90 18.08
N CYS A 111 -6.37 -22.40 18.42
CA CYS A 111 -5.98 -23.79 18.14
C CYS A 111 -6.90 -24.80 18.85
N SER A 112 -7.40 -24.50 20.05
CA SER A 112 -8.30 -25.39 20.79
C SER A 112 -9.74 -25.41 20.25
N LEU A 113 -10.16 -24.34 19.58
CA LEU A 113 -11.48 -24.22 18.95
C LEU A 113 -11.54 -24.92 17.58
N ILE A 114 -10.39 -25.33 17.05
CA ILE A 114 -10.27 -25.92 15.73
C ILE A 114 -10.03 -27.43 15.90
N ASP A 115 -11.01 -28.20 15.42
CA ASP A 115 -10.96 -29.66 15.44
C ASP A 115 -9.72 -30.15 14.68
N ASN A 116 -8.84 -30.85 15.40
CA ASN A 116 -7.52 -31.33 14.93
C ASN A 116 -7.59 -32.30 13.72
N GLU A 117 -8.78 -32.73 13.30
CA GLU A 117 -8.95 -33.70 12.22
C GLU A 117 -8.94 -33.06 10.82
N THR A 118 -9.20 -31.74 10.69
CA THR A 118 -9.40 -31.11 9.37
C THR A 118 -8.42 -29.98 9.02
N VAL A 119 -7.87 -29.26 10.00
CA VAL A 119 -6.98 -28.11 9.74
C VAL A 119 -5.67 -28.30 10.49
N LYS A 120 -4.54 -28.34 9.77
CA LYS A 120 -3.22 -28.42 10.39
C LYS A 120 -2.92 -27.09 11.13
N PRO A 121 -2.40 -27.11 12.37
CA PRO A 121 -2.10 -25.89 13.12
C PRO A 121 -1.20 -24.88 12.37
N SER A 122 -0.33 -25.37 11.49
CA SER A 122 0.53 -24.53 10.65
C SER A 122 -0.23 -23.70 9.61
N THR A 123 -1.33 -24.24 9.04
CA THR A 123 -2.10 -23.51 8.02
C THR A 123 -3.02 -22.47 8.64
N LEU A 124 -3.54 -22.74 9.84
CA LEU A 124 -4.30 -21.74 10.60
C LEU A 124 -3.44 -20.55 10.99
N LEU A 125 -2.26 -20.80 11.57
CA LEU A 125 -1.35 -19.72 11.98
C LEU A 125 -0.99 -18.85 10.77
N ASP A 126 -0.72 -19.48 9.62
CA ASP A 126 -0.46 -18.79 8.37
C ASP A 126 -1.65 -17.90 7.94
N SER A 127 -2.88 -18.41 8.03
CA SER A 127 -4.08 -17.61 7.73
C SER A 127 -4.34 -16.48 8.73
N VAL A 128 -4.07 -16.69 10.02
CA VAL A 128 -4.19 -15.63 11.03
C VAL A 128 -3.17 -14.52 10.75
N VAL A 129 -1.93 -14.88 10.42
CA VAL A 129 -0.87 -13.92 10.07
C VAL A 129 -1.19 -13.21 8.75
N ALA A 130 -1.73 -13.90 7.75
CA ALA A 130 -2.21 -13.31 6.50
C ALA A 130 -3.30 -12.27 6.75
N MET A 131 -4.34 -12.64 7.50
CA MET A 131 -5.44 -11.75 7.87
C MET A 131 -4.98 -10.53 8.67
N TRP A 132 -4.04 -10.73 9.62
CA TRP A 132 -3.45 -9.63 10.37
C TRP A 132 -2.66 -8.70 9.47
N THR A 133 -1.86 -9.23 8.55
CA THR A 133 -1.08 -8.46 7.56
C THR A 133 -2.01 -7.60 6.70
N ILE A 134 -3.09 -8.17 6.16
CA ILE A 134 -4.06 -7.45 5.33
C ILE A 134 -4.71 -6.29 6.09
N ARG A 135 -5.09 -6.52 7.36
CA ARG A 135 -5.72 -5.49 8.20
C ARG A 135 -4.78 -4.35 8.61
N ASN A 136 -3.46 -4.60 8.61
CA ASN A 136 -2.44 -3.65 9.03
C ASN A 136 -1.62 -3.08 7.85
N LEU A 137 -2.13 -3.18 6.62
CA LEU A 137 -1.52 -2.51 5.47
C LEU A 137 -1.49 -0.98 5.65
N PRO A 138 -0.50 -0.27 5.06
CA PRO A 138 -0.45 1.20 5.08
C PRO A 138 -1.73 1.82 4.48
N GLU A 139 -2.03 3.08 4.84
CA GLU A 139 -3.29 3.74 4.42
C GLU A 139 -3.51 3.72 2.90
N ASP A 140 -2.45 3.93 2.11
CA ASP A 140 -2.50 3.91 0.65
C ASP A 140 -2.97 2.55 0.08
N TYR A 141 -2.85 1.48 0.86
CA TYR A 141 -3.21 0.10 0.50
C TYR A 141 -4.42 -0.44 1.29
N LYS A 142 -5.05 0.36 2.18
CA LYS A 142 -6.20 -0.13 2.94
C LYS A 142 -7.38 -0.52 2.08
N THR A 143 -7.63 0.22 1.01
CA THR A 143 -8.73 -0.06 0.08
C THR A 143 -8.57 -1.43 -0.57
N ILE A 144 -7.36 -1.76 -1.04
CA ILE A 144 -7.08 -3.07 -1.65
C ILE A 144 -7.12 -4.19 -0.60
N GLY A 145 -6.60 -3.96 0.60
CA GLY A 145 -6.73 -4.92 1.69
C GLY A 145 -8.19 -5.25 2.02
N GLY A 146 -9.07 -4.24 2.06
CA GLY A 146 -10.51 -4.44 2.22
C GLY A 146 -11.16 -5.23 1.09
N LEU A 147 -10.71 -5.03 -0.16
CA LEU A 147 -11.18 -5.80 -1.32
C LEU A 147 -10.75 -7.26 -1.24
N TRP A 148 -9.52 -7.55 -0.82
CA TRP A 148 -9.04 -8.91 -0.64
C TRP A 148 -9.82 -9.65 0.45
N LEU A 149 -10.09 -9.01 1.59
CA LEU A 149 -10.92 -9.62 2.63
C LEU A 149 -12.30 -10.03 2.10
N LYS A 150 -12.93 -9.16 1.29
CA LYS A 150 -14.21 -9.49 0.64
C LYS A 150 -14.08 -10.60 -0.40
N LYS A 151 -12.99 -10.60 -1.18
CA LYS A 151 -12.70 -11.67 -2.14
C LYS A 151 -12.61 -13.03 -1.44
N PHE A 152 -11.82 -13.11 -0.37
CA PHE A 152 -11.66 -14.35 0.42
C PHE A 152 -12.98 -14.79 1.06
N GLU A 153 -13.81 -13.85 1.52
CA GLU A 153 -15.16 -14.15 2.02
C GLU A 153 -16.09 -14.74 0.95
N ILE A 154 -16.08 -14.18 -0.27
CA ILE A 154 -16.89 -14.66 -1.40
C ILE A 154 -16.42 -16.04 -1.88
N GLU A 155 -15.11 -16.23 -2.02
CA GLU A 155 -14.50 -17.48 -2.50
C GLU A 155 -14.54 -18.58 -1.43
N LYS A 156 -14.81 -18.23 -0.17
CA LYS A 156 -14.72 -19.12 1.00
C LYS A 156 -13.34 -19.79 1.12
N VAL A 157 -12.29 -19.04 0.75
CA VAL A 157 -10.89 -19.48 0.83
C VAL A 157 -10.21 -18.75 1.97
N THR A 158 -9.47 -19.47 2.80
CA THR A 158 -8.62 -18.88 3.83
C THR A 158 -7.34 -18.35 3.19
N PRO A 159 -6.99 -17.06 3.38
CA PRO A 159 -5.76 -16.52 2.80
C PRO A 159 -4.54 -17.20 3.43
N SER A 160 -3.51 -17.42 2.62
CA SER A 160 -2.17 -17.76 3.11
C SER A 160 -1.29 -16.52 3.10
N LEU A 161 -0.25 -16.50 3.93
CA LEU A 161 0.68 -15.35 3.95
C LEU A 161 1.39 -15.22 2.60
N LYS A 162 1.74 -16.36 2.00
CA LYS A 162 2.38 -16.41 0.68
C LYS A 162 1.48 -15.77 -0.39
N ASP A 163 0.22 -16.19 -0.48
CA ASP A 163 -0.70 -15.67 -1.50
C ASP A 163 -0.95 -14.17 -1.30
N THR A 164 -1.05 -13.73 -0.05
CA THR A 164 -1.21 -12.31 0.28
C THR A 164 -0.03 -11.46 -0.20
N ILE A 165 1.21 -11.96 -0.04
CA ILE A 165 2.41 -11.27 -0.51
C ILE A 165 2.47 -11.24 -2.03
N GLU A 166 2.13 -12.34 -2.70
CA GLU A 166 2.11 -12.41 -4.17
C GLU A 166 1.07 -11.47 -4.78
N GLU A 167 -0.13 -11.40 -4.19
CA GLU A 167 -1.18 -10.46 -4.62
C GLU A 167 -0.77 -8.99 -4.39
N LEU A 168 -0.12 -8.67 -3.26
CA LEU A 168 0.39 -7.34 -2.99
C LEU A 168 1.45 -6.92 -3.98
N HIS A 169 2.39 -7.81 -4.29
CA HIS A 169 3.42 -7.56 -5.27
C HIS A 169 2.81 -7.33 -6.67
N ALA A 170 1.87 -8.16 -7.08
CA ALA A 170 1.17 -8.01 -8.35
C ALA A 170 0.33 -6.72 -8.42
N TYR A 171 -0.19 -6.24 -7.29
CA TYR A 171 -0.88 -4.95 -7.23
C TYR A 171 0.11 -3.79 -7.43
N ILE A 172 1.22 -3.78 -6.69
CA ILE A 172 2.25 -2.72 -6.77
C ILE A 172 2.75 -2.57 -8.20
N VAL A 173 3.13 -3.69 -8.85
CA VAL A 173 3.62 -3.69 -10.23
C VAL A 173 2.59 -3.09 -11.19
N ARG A 174 1.30 -3.47 -11.05
CA ARG A 174 0.23 -2.91 -11.90
C ARG A 174 0.04 -1.41 -11.71
N THR A 175 0.08 -0.93 -10.46
CA THR A 175 -0.02 0.51 -10.20
C THR A 175 1.18 1.29 -10.76
N GLU A 176 2.38 0.72 -10.74
CA GLU A 176 3.56 1.36 -11.35
C GLU A 176 3.42 1.46 -12.87
N ASP A 177 2.95 0.39 -13.52
CA ASP A 177 2.69 0.36 -14.96
C ASP A 177 1.59 1.36 -15.37
N ASP A 178 0.50 1.46 -14.60
CA ASP A 178 -0.59 2.40 -14.84
C ASP A 178 -0.13 3.86 -14.73
N ILE A 179 0.69 4.16 -13.71
CA ILE A 179 1.29 5.50 -13.54
C ILE A 179 2.21 5.83 -14.72
N GLU A 180 2.99 4.87 -15.19
CA GLU A 180 3.89 5.09 -16.33
C GLU A 180 3.10 5.28 -17.64
N ALA A 181 2.05 4.50 -17.86
CA ALA A 181 1.14 4.67 -19.00
C ALA A 181 0.46 6.05 -18.97
N GLU A 182 0.02 6.53 -17.80
CA GLU A 182 -0.59 7.85 -17.66
C GLU A 182 0.40 8.99 -17.96
N LYS A 183 1.67 8.85 -17.54
CA LYS A 183 2.73 9.81 -17.89
C LYS A 183 2.96 9.85 -19.40
N VAL A 184 3.01 8.71 -20.07
CA VAL A 184 3.19 8.63 -21.53
C VAL A 184 2.03 9.32 -22.26
N LEU A 185 0.78 9.04 -21.85
CA LEU A 185 -0.40 9.68 -22.42
C LEU A 185 -0.39 11.20 -22.17
N THR A 186 0.04 11.63 -20.99
CA THR A 186 0.15 13.05 -20.64
C THR A 186 1.24 13.76 -21.45
N ALA A 187 2.38 13.11 -21.66
CA ALA A 187 3.47 13.62 -22.51
C ALA A 187 3.00 13.80 -23.96
N GLN A 188 2.34 12.79 -24.54
CA GLN A 188 1.77 12.87 -25.89
C GLN A 188 0.72 13.99 -26.01
N ARG A 189 -0.12 14.18 -24.98
CA ARG A 189 -1.11 15.26 -24.95
C ARG A 189 -0.45 16.64 -24.93
N ASN A 190 0.69 16.79 -24.26
CA ASN A 190 1.43 18.05 -24.19
C ASN A 190 2.22 18.33 -25.48
N GLU A 191 2.79 17.32 -26.13
CA GLU A 191 3.39 17.47 -27.46
C GLU A 191 2.36 17.92 -28.52
N ASN A 192 1.14 17.37 -28.47
CA ASN A 192 0.05 17.79 -29.35
C ASN A 192 -0.47 19.21 -29.04
N LYS A 193 -0.36 19.69 -27.80
CA LYS A 193 -0.66 21.10 -27.46
C LYS A 193 0.40 22.05 -28.01
N ASN A 194 1.68 21.67 -27.98
CA ASN A 194 2.76 22.51 -28.53
C ASN A 194 2.77 22.57 -30.07
N LYS A 195 2.26 21.54 -30.76
CA LYS A 195 1.99 21.60 -32.22
C LYS A 195 0.77 22.46 -32.58
N ASN A 196 -0.13 22.71 -31.64
CA ASN A 196 -1.28 23.60 -31.77
C ASN A 196 -1.04 24.99 -31.16
N LYS A 197 0.21 25.48 -31.18
CA LYS A 197 0.49 26.90 -30.95
C LYS A 197 -0.36 27.69 -31.95
N ALA A 198 -1.25 28.54 -31.42
CA ALA A 198 -2.35 29.17 -32.13
C ALA A 198 -2.02 29.50 -33.59
N ILE A 199 -2.56 28.71 -34.53
CA ILE A 199 -2.64 29.13 -35.93
C ILE A 199 -3.41 30.44 -35.88
N SER A 200 -2.69 31.53 -36.12
CA SER A 200 -3.26 32.87 -36.11
C SER A 200 -4.28 32.93 -37.25
N ARG A 201 -5.54 32.70 -36.91
CA ARG A 201 -6.62 32.57 -37.91
C ARG A 201 -6.76 33.92 -38.61
N CYS A 202 -6.81 33.91 -39.94
CA CYS A 202 -7.19 35.10 -40.71
C CYS A 202 -8.61 35.50 -40.30
N THR A 203 -8.85 36.77 -40.00
CA THR A 203 -10.15 37.32 -39.57
C THR A 203 -10.61 38.42 -40.52
N ASN A 204 -11.92 38.59 -40.69
CA ASN A 204 -12.53 39.69 -41.45
C ASN A 204 -12.02 39.87 -42.90
N ASN A 205 -11.93 38.79 -43.68
CA ASN A 205 -11.44 38.81 -45.06
C ASN A 205 -10.08 39.51 -45.25
N HIS A 206 -9.23 39.49 -44.22
CA HIS A 206 -7.85 39.96 -44.32
C HIS A 206 -6.92 38.82 -43.96
N HIS A 207 -5.89 38.63 -44.77
CA HIS A 207 -4.85 37.65 -44.49
C HIS A 207 -4.06 38.08 -43.24
N ASN A 208 -3.68 37.10 -42.42
CA ASN A 208 -2.80 37.39 -41.29
C ASN A 208 -1.35 37.33 -41.81
N PRO A 209 -0.59 38.45 -41.80
CA PRO A 209 0.78 38.46 -42.33
C PRO A 209 1.72 37.50 -41.58
N SER A 210 1.36 37.10 -40.37
CA SER A 210 2.12 36.13 -39.57
C SER A 210 1.72 34.67 -39.83
N ALA A 211 0.77 34.41 -40.73
CA ALA A 211 0.44 33.04 -41.13
C ALA A 211 1.56 32.46 -42.00
N GLN A 212 1.83 31.16 -41.87
CA GLN A 212 2.87 30.47 -42.64
C GLN A 212 2.57 30.34 -44.15
N LYS A 213 1.33 30.56 -44.58
CA LYS A 213 0.91 30.45 -45.98
C LYS A 213 0.82 31.85 -46.59
N LEU A 214 1.16 31.99 -47.87
CA LEU A 214 0.98 33.25 -48.61
C LEU A 214 -0.51 33.60 -48.74
N GLU A 215 -0.81 34.89 -48.89
CA GLU A 215 -2.17 35.42 -49.01
C GLU A 215 -2.94 34.76 -50.16
N GLU A 216 -2.27 34.55 -51.30
CA GLU A 216 -2.81 33.92 -52.50
C GLU A 216 -3.32 32.48 -52.26
N ASP A 217 -2.80 31.78 -51.24
CA ASP A 217 -3.15 30.40 -50.91
C ASP A 217 -4.00 30.30 -49.63
N CYS A 218 -4.50 31.43 -49.14
CA CYS A 218 -5.38 31.47 -47.98
C CYS A 218 -6.80 30.98 -48.36
N TRP A 219 -7.19 29.78 -47.94
CA TRP A 219 -8.53 29.23 -48.20
C TRP A 219 -9.69 30.10 -47.71
N LYS A 220 -9.43 31.03 -46.79
CA LYS A 220 -10.44 31.96 -46.28
C LYS A 220 -10.71 33.11 -47.24
N LEU A 221 -9.72 33.51 -48.04
CA LEU A 221 -9.83 34.51 -49.10
C LEU A 221 -10.17 33.88 -50.45
N HIS A 222 -9.73 32.64 -50.64
CA HIS A 222 -9.88 31.84 -51.86
C HIS A 222 -10.60 30.51 -51.58
N PRO A 223 -11.92 30.50 -51.33
CA PRO A 223 -12.69 29.28 -51.05
C PRO A 223 -12.58 28.22 -52.16
N GLU A 224 -12.36 28.65 -53.40
CA GLU A 224 -12.15 27.81 -54.58
C GLU A 224 -10.90 26.94 -54.49
N LYS A 225 -9.91 27.34 -53.69
CA LYS A 225 -8.68 26.57 -53.44
C LYS A 225 -8.78 25.60 -52.26
N GLN A 226 -9.94 25.52 -51.61
CA GLN A 226 -10.12 24.62 -50.47
C GLN A 226 -10.04 23.16 -50.95
N PRO A 227 -9.14 22.32 -50.39
CA PRO A 227 -9.07 20.93 -50.77
C PRO A 227 -10.42 20.26 -50.44
N LYS A 228 -11.00 19.58 -51.43
CA LYS A 228 -12.19 18.76 -51.24
C LYS A 228 -11.81 17.57 -50.37
N ILE A 229 -11.91 17.75 -49.05
CA ILE A 229 -11.71 16.69 -48.09
C ILE A 229 -13.03 15.93 -48.01
N ASP A 230 -13.06 14.71 -48.55
CA ASP A 230 -14.09 13.73 -48.24
C ASP A 230 -14.00 13.46 -46.74
N LYS A 231 -14.96 13.98 -45.97
CA LYS A 231 -14.95 13.87 -44.51
C LYS A 231 -15.11 12.39 -44.13
N PRO A 232 -14.16 11.76 -43.41
CA PRO A 232 -14.49 10.58 -42.64
C PRO A 232 -15.49 10.99 -41.54
N VAL A 233 -16.54 10.20 -41.38
CA VAL A 233 -17.63 10.41 -40.44
C VAL A 233 -17.04 10.66 -39.05
N LYS A 234 -17.22 11.89 -38.54
CA LYS A 234 -16.88 12.23 -37.16
C LYS A 234 -17.67 11.32 -36.22
N ALA A 235 -16.99 10.59 -35.35
CA ALA A 235 -17.60 9.93 -34.20
C ALA A 235 -18.38 10.99 -33.40
N LEU A 236 -19.70 10.80 -33.34
CA LEU A 236 -20.62 11.60 -32.55
C LEU A 236 -20.36 11.31 -31.07
N LEU A 237 -19.59 12.19 -30.41
CA LEU A 237 -19.72 12.40 -28.98
C LEU A 237 -21.05 13.14 -28.75
N ALA A 238 -22.15 12.38 -28.72
CA ALA A 238 -23.44 12.87 -28.27
C ALA A 238 -23.49 12.79 -26.74
N SER A 239 -23.47 13.93 -26.05
CA SER A 239 -23.89 14.01 -24.65
C SER A 239 -25.41 13.88 -24.60
N ASN A 240 -25.93 12.65 -24.63
CA ASN A 240 -27.34 12.40 -24.41
C ASN A 240 -27.61 12.28 -22.90
N ASN A 241 -28.08 13.37 -22.30
CA ASN A 241 -28.62 13.43 -20.92
C ASN A 241 -29.99 12.71 -20.77
N SER A 242 -30.33 11.81 -21.68
CA SER A 242 -31.64 11.13 -21.75
C SER A 242 -31.56 9.60 -21.72
N ALA A 243 -30.36 9.01 -21.62
CA ALA A 243 -30.21 7.57 -21.46
C ALA A 243 -30.37 7.21 -19.97
N GLY A 244 -31.59 6.83 -19.57
CA GLY A 244 -31.84 6.26 -18.26
C GLY A 244 -30.87 5.10 -17.97
N ASN A 245 -30.27 5.09 -16.77
CA ASN A 245 -29.49 4.02 -16.12
C ASN A 245 -28.86 2.95 -17.04
N SER A 246 -28.17 3.35 -18.09
CA SER A 246 -27.45 2.42 -18.96
C SER A 246 -25.99 2.39 -18.51
N SER A 247 -25.55 1.24 -18.02
CA SER A 247 -24.15 0.99 -17.72
C SER A 247 -23.40 0.74 -19.03
N PHE A 248 -22.41 1.57 -19.32
CA PHE A 248 -21.48 1.35 -20.43
C PHE A 248 -20.28 0.55 -19.93
N PHE A 249 -19.95 -0.54 -20.60
CA PHE A 249 -18.75 -1.34 -20.35
C PHE A 249 -17.67 -0.95 -21.36
N LEU A 250 -16.48 -0.59 -20.87
CA LEU A 250 -15.32 -0.34 -21.72
C LEU A 250 -14.56 -1.65 -21.86
N ASP A 251 -14.64 -2.26 -23.04
CA ASP A 251 -13.98 -3.52 -23.36
C ASP A 251 -12.92 -3.27 -24.43
N SER A 252 -11.65 -3.35 -24.05
CA SER A 252 -10.51 -3.20 -24.97
C SER A 252 -10.31 -4.42 -25.87
N GLY A 253 -10.95 -5.56 -25.57
CA GLY A 253 -10.93 -6.77 -26.40
C GLY A 253 -11.97 -6.75 -27.52
N ALA A 254 -12.96 -5.84 -27.46
CA ALA A 254 -14.01 -5.74 -28.46
C ALA A 254 -13.55 -4.96 -29.70
N THR A 255 -13.67 -5.58 -30.89
CA THR A 255 -13.40 -4.92 -32.17
C THR A 255 -14.55 -4.02 -32.64
N THR A 256 -15.75 -4.19 -32.09
CA THR A 256 -16.93 -3.39 -32.41
C THR A 256 -17.73 -3.05 -31.16
N SER A 257 -18.42 -1.92 -31.16
CA SER A 257 -19.32 -1.52 -30.06
C SER A 257 -20.68 -2.20 -30.21
N MET A 258 -21.17 -2.80 -29.13
CA MET A 258 -22.50 -3.43 -29.08
C MET A 258 -23.46 -2.58 -28.26
N VAL A 259 -24.67 -2.38 -28.77
CA VAL A 259 -25.72 -1.55 -28.14
C VAL A 259 -27.00 -2.37 -28.09
N ASN A 260 -27.61 -2.47 -26.91
CA ASN A 260 -28.83 -3.25 -26.69
C ASN A 260 -30.12 -2.43 -26.80
N ASN A 261 -30.03 -1.09 -26.88
CA ASN A 261 -31.18 -0.21 -27.00
C ASN A 261 -31.18 0.53 -28.35
N LEU A 262 -32.17 0.20 -29.19
CA LEU A 262 -32.36 0.82 -30.50
C LEU A 262 -32.86 2.27 -30.42
N GLU A 263 -33.46 2.68 -29.29
CA GLU A 263 -33.99 4.05 -29.09
C GLU A 263 -32.91 5.13 -29.11
N TYR A 264 -31.62 4.74 -28.99
CA TYR A 264 -30.51 5.68 -29.12
C TYR A 264 -30.29 6.20 -30.54
N PHE A 265 -30.91 5.57 -31.55
CA PHE A 265 -30.74 5.92 -32.95
C PHE A 265 -32.01 6.55 -33.51
N GLN A 266 -31.90 7.78 -34.04
CA GLN A 266 -33.03 8.45 -34.71
C GLN A 266 -33.42 7.75 -36.03
N SER A 267 -32.44 7.14 -36.69
CA SER A 267 -32.61 6.26 -37.84
C SER A 267 -31.44 5.28 -37.88
N ILE A 268 -31.71 4.02 -38.24
CA ILE A 268 -30.67 2.98 -38.35
C ILE A 268 -30.88 2.19 -39.65
N GLU A 269 -29.80 2.01 -40.40
CA GLU A 269 -29.75 1.10 -41.54
C GLU A 269 -29.10 -0.20 -41.06
N MET A 270 -29.90 -1.27 -40.97
CA MET A 270 -29.41 -2.57 -40.51
C MET A 270 -28.68 -3.27 -41.66
N LYS A 271 -27.39 -3.53 -41.46
CA LYS A 271 -26.60 -4.39 -42.35
C LYS A 271 -26.36 -5.70 -41.66
N LYS A 272 -26.51 -6.80 -42.42
CA LYS A 272 -26.20 -8.12 -41.89
C LYS A 272 -24.71 -8.25 -41.67
N GLN A 273 -24.33 -8.63 -40.46
CA GLN A 273 -22.94 -8.85 -40.09
C GLN A 273 -22.83 -10.06 -39.17
N GLU A 274 -21.80 -10.86 -39.41
CA GLU A 274 -21.44 -11.99 -38.58
C GLU A 274 -20.49 -11.52 -37.46
N ILE A 275 -20.75 -11.95 -36.23
CA ILE A 275 -19.96 -11.66 -35.05
C ILE A 275 -19.49 -12.98 -34.46
N GLU A 276 -18.18 -13.14 -34.30
CA GLU A 276 -17.57 -14.27 -33.61
C GLU A 276 -17.51 -13.98 -32.10
N LEU A 277 -18.02 -14.90 -31.30
CA LEU A 277 -18.03 -14.83 -29.84
C LEU A 277 -16.81 -15.51 -29.24
N ALA A 278 -16.57 -15.28 -27.94
CA ALA A 278 -15.44 -15.85 -27.21
C ALA A 278 -15.43 -17.40 -27.16
N ASP A 279 -16.57 -18.05 -27.37
CA ASP A 279 -16.70 -19.51 -27.46
C ASP A 279 -16.45 -20.05 -28.89
N GLY A 280 -16.10 -19.18 -29.84
CA GLY A 280 -15.91 -19.50 -31.25
C GLY A 280 -17.20 -19.66 -32.05
N SER A 281 -18.37 -19.40 -31.44
CA SER A 281 -19.64 -19.39 -32.17
C SER A 281 -19.77 -18.11 -33.00
N VAL A 282 -20.42 -18.22 -34.15
CA VAL A 282 -20.68 -17.08 -35.05
C VAL A 282 -22.18 -16.79 -35.05
N ILE A 283 -22.55 -15.57 -34.67
CA ILE A 283 -23.94 -15.10 -34.70
C ILE A 283 -24.10 -14.11 -35.85
N GLY A 284 -25.05 -14.37 -36.75
CA GLY A 284 -25.46 -13.44 -37.79
C GLY A 284 -26.69 -12.64 -37.34
N HIS A 285 -26.58 -11.31 -37.39
CA HIS A 285 -27.72 -10.39 -37.21
C HIS A 285 -28.20 -9.82 -38.55
#